data_AF-A0AAP3M888-F1
#
_entry.id   AF-A0AAP3M888-F1
#
_cell.length_a   1.000
_cell.length_b   1.000
_cell.length_c   1.000
_cell.angle_alpha   90.00
_cell.angle_beta   90.00
_cell.angle_gamma   90.00
#
_symmetry.space_group_name_H-M   'P 1'
#
loop_
_entity.id
_entity.type
_entity.pdbx_description
1 polymer ?
#
loop_
_entity_poly.entity_id
_entity_poly.type
_entity_poly.pdbx_seq_one_letter_code
_entity_poly.pdbx_strand_id
1 'polypeptide(L)'
;MITQKYQTARSILTACVFVGWALVGIGALMAIVGLNEDGYFLAPGITTAVSGVFLVVVCHVAFAIFDQAESSHATLHVMKLIAEKQGVDLSSMAEVPAPSEGATLQPSSKEASIVSNVVMREDGAMVREYKGREIVKIDKIYYVDETQFSTLGKAQRAISEGEV
;
A
#
# COMPACT_ATOMS: atom_id res chain seq x y z
N MET A 1 -13.64 13.15 -17.82
CA MET A 1 -14.43 13.26 -16.57
C MET A 1 -13.61 12.85 -15.33
N ILE A 2 -12.78 11.80 -15.39
CA ILE A 2 -11.93 11.35 -14.26
C ILE A 2 -10.83 12.37 -13.91
N THR A 3 -10.14 12.93 -14.91
CA THR A 3 -9.10 13.97 -14.73
C THR A 3 -9.62 15.23 -14.01
N GLN A 4 -10.87 15.64 -14.28
CA GLN A 4 -11.50 16.78 -13.62
C GLN A 4 -11.80 16.52 -12.13
N LYS A 5 -12.11 15.27 -11.75
CA LYS A 5 -12.33 14.89 -10.34
C LYS A 5 -11.03 14.95 -9.52
N TYR A 6 -9.91 14.49 -10.09
CA TYR A 6 -8.60 14.55 -9.42
C TYR A 6 -8.10 16.00 -9.24
N GLN A 7 -8.41 16.89 -10.20
CA GLN A 7 -8.06 18.30 -10.10
C GLN A 7 -8.80 19.01 -8.94
N THR A 8 -10.10 18.73 -8.77
CA THR A 8 -10.89 19.24 -7.63
C THR A 8 -10.37 18.69 -6.30
N ALA A 9 -10.03 17.39 -6.25
CA ALA A 9 -9.47 16.77 -5.05
C ALA A 9 -8.11 17.35 -4.65
N ARG A 10 -7.20 17.58 -5.62
CA ARG A 10 -5.92 18.26 -5.37
C ARG A 10 -6.12 19.70 -4.89
N SER A 11 -7.10 20.42 -5.41
CA SER A 11 -7.41 21.79 -4.97
C SER A 11 -7.88 21.82 -3.50
N ILE A 12 -8.77 20.91 -3.11
CA ILE A 12 -9.24 20.79 -1.72
C ILE A 12 -8.09 20.42 -0.78
N LEU A 13 -7.26 19.44 -1.16
CA LEU A 13 -6.08 19.07 -0.36
C LEU A 13 -5.11 20.24 -0.19
N THR A 14 -4.93 21.05 -1.23
CA THR A 14 -4.08 22.25 -1.16
C THR A 14 -4.64 23.24 -0.14
N ALA A 15 -5.96 23.47 -0.13
CA ALA A 15 -6.62 24.29 0.88
C ALA A 15 -6.45 23.71 2.30
N CYS A 16 -6.56 22.38 2.46
CA CYS A 16 -6.31 21.72 3.75
C CYS A 16 -4.88 21.90 4.25
N VAL A 17 -3.87 21.89 3.35
CA VAL A 17 -2.48 22.19 3.71
C VAL A 17 -2.34 23.63 4.22
N PHE A 18 -2.98 24.60 3.56
CA PHE A 18 -3.00 25.98 4.05
C PHE A 18 -3.64 26.09 5.45
N VAL A 19 -4.76 25.40 5.68
CA VAL A 19 -5.41 25.35 7.00
C VAL A 19 -4.50 24.70 8.04
N GLY A 20 -3.80 23.62 7.68
CA GLY A 20 -2.82 22.96 8.54
C GLY A 20 -1.72 23.92 8.98
N TRP A 21 -1.11 24.65 8.03
CA TRP A 21 -0.11 25.67 8.35
C TRP A 21 -0.66 26.84 9.18
N ALA A 22 -1.91 27.25 8.95
CA ALA A 22 -2.56 28.25 9.77
C ALA A 22 -2.70 27.78 11.24
N LEU A 23 -3.09 26.51 11.46
CA LEU A 23 -3.13 25.91 12.80
C LEU A 23 -1.74 25.84 13.44
N VAL A 24 -0.70 25.51 12.67
CA VAL A 24 0.69 25.55 13.16
C VAL A 24 1.06 26.95 13.62
N GLY A 25 0.75 27.97 12.82
CA GLY A 25 1.00 29.37 13.17
C GLY A 25 0.26 29.82 14.44
N ILE A 26 -1.03 29.49 14.55
CA ILE A 26 -1.84 29.81 15.74
C ILE A 26 -1.29 29.10 16.98
N GLY A 27 -0.98 27.81 16.86
CA GLY A 27 -0.43 27.01 17.96
C GLY A 27 0.93 27.52 18.43
N ALA A 28 1.83 27.87 17.50
CA ALA A 28 3.11 28.47 17.81
C ALA A 28 2.96 29.82 18.51
N LEU A 29 2.04 30.67 18.04
CA LEU A 29 1.76 31.97 18.67
C LEU A 29 1.20 31.80 20.09
N MET A 30 0.27 30.88 20.30
CA MET A 30 -0.23 30.53 21.64
C MET A 30 0.87 30.00 22.56
N ALA A 31 1.77 29.15 22.05
CA ALA A 31 2.89 28.63 22.82
C ALA A 31 3.85 29.75 23.23
N ILE A 32 4.14 30.71 22.34
CA ILE A 32 4.96 31.89 22.64
C ILE A 32 4.30 32.76 23.71
N VAL A 33 2.99 33.01 23.62
CA VAL A 33 2.25 33.76 24.66
C VAL A 33 2.32 33.00 25.99
N GLY A 34 2.11 31.68 25.97
CA GLY A 34 2.18 30.84 27.17
C GLY A 34 3.58 30.77 27.82
N LEU A 35 4.66 30.96 27.05
CA LEU A 35 6.00 31.12 27.62
C LEU A 35 6.18 32.44 28.36
N ASN A 36 5.42 33.47 28.00
CA ASN A 36 5.47 34.80 28.62
C ASN A 36 4.46 34.96 29.77
N GLU A 37 3.35 34.22 29.74
CA GLU A 37 2.27 34.27 30.73
C GLU A 37 2.08 32.89 31.39
N ASP A 38 2.65 32.72 32.58
CA ASP A 38 2.43 31.64 33.58
C ASP A 38 2.29 30.18 33.06
N GLY A 39 2.62 29.90 31.80
CA GLY A 39 2.50 28.59 31.16
C GLY A 39 1.10 28.18 30.68
N TYR A 40 0.03 28.95 30.94
CA TYR A 40 -1.36 28.49 30.69
C TYR A 40 -1.61 28.11 29.22
N PHE A 41 -1.09 28.92 28.28
CA PHE A 41 -1.27 28.70 26.85
C PHE A 41 -0.20 27.80 26.21
N LEU A 42 0.78 27.31 26.98
CA LEU A 42 1.90 26.53 26.45
C LEU A 42 1.44 25.17 25.89
N ALA A 43 0.82 24.36 26.75
CA ALA A 43 0.33 23.03 26.39
C ALA A 43 -0.71 23.05 25.26
N PRO A 44 -1.76 23.91 25.28
CA PRO A 44 -2.70 23.98 24.16
C PRO A 44 -2.02 24.48 22.88
N GLY A 45 -1.11 25.47 22.97
CA GLY A 45 -0.37 25.96 21.80
C GLY A 45 0.47 24.89 21.11
N ILE A 46 1.24 24.11 21.89
CA ILE A 46 2.03 22.98 21.37
C ILE A 46 1.10 21.93 20.74
N THR A 47 0.01 21.57 21.42
CA THR A 47 -0.94 20.56 20.94
C THR A 47 -1.60 20.97 19.62
N THR A 48 -2.01 22.23 19.50
CA THR A 48 -2.56 22.80 18.26
C THR A 48 -1.52 22.80 17.15
N ALA A 49 -0.26 23.16 17.45
CA ALA A 49 0.81 23.15 16.45
C ALA A 49 1.09 21.73 15.93
N VAL A 50 1.20 20.75 16.83
CA VAL A 50 1.39 19.33 16.46
C VAL A 50 0.21 18.82 15.63
N SER A 51 -1.02 19.19 15.99
CA SER A 51 -2.23 18.80 15.25
C SER A 51 -2.24 19.39 13.83
N GLY A 52 -1.80 20.64 13.67
CA GLY A 52 -1.63 21.28 12.37
C GLY A 52 -0.58 20.56 11.50
N VAL A 53 0.58 20.22 12.06
CA VAL A 53 1.62 19.44 11.37
C VAL A 53 1.08 18.08 10.94
N PHE A 54 0.35 17.39 11.83
CA PHE A 54 -0.25 16.10 11.52
C PHE A 54 -1.22 16.18 10.35
N LEU A 55 -2.09 17.20 10.32
CA LEU A 55 -2.99 17.44 9.18
C LEU A 55 -2.20 17.63 7.88
N VAL A 56 -1.12 18.42 7.90
CA VAL A 56 -0.26 18.63 6.73
C VAL A 56 0.34 17.30 6.24
N VAL A 57 0.84 16.45 7.14
CA VAL A 57 1.39 15.13 6.77
C VAL A 57 0.34 14.25 6.11
N VAL A 58 -0.87 14.17 6.68
CA VAL A 58 -1.97 13.39 6.09
C VAL A 58 -2.32 13.89 4.70
N CYS A 59 -2.33 15.20 4.46
CA CYS A 59 -2.55 15.75 3.12
C CYS A 59 -1.44 15.35 2.13
N HIS A 60 -0.17 15.32 2.55
CA HIS A 60 0.94 14.86 1.68
C HIS A 60 0.80 13.38 1.31
N VAL A 61 0.38 12.54 2.25
CA VAL A 61 0.08 11.12 1.97
C VAL A 61 -1.06 11.02 0.95
N ALA A 62 -2.10 11.83 1.09
CA ALA A 62 -3.22 11.86 0.13
C ALA A 62 -2.77 12.32 -1.28
N PHE A 63 -1.86 13.30 -1.38
CA PHE A 63 -1.26 13.67 -2.67
C PHE A 63 -0.51 12.50 -3.30
N ALA A 64 0.31 11.78 -2.53
CA ALA A 64 1.04 10.62 -3.04
C ALA A 64 0.11 9.50 -3.54
N ILE A 65 -1.03 9.28 -2.86
CA ILE A 65 -2.05 8.32 -3.31
C ILE A 65 -2.66 8.76 -4.64
N PHE A 66 -2.96 10.04 -4.80
CA PHE A 66 -3.50 10.54 -6.07
C PHE A 66 -2.49 10.45 -7.21
N ASP A 67 -1.21 10.69 -6.95
CA ASP A 67 -0.15 10.53 -7.94
C ASP A 67 0.01 9.05 -8.37
N GLN A 68 -0.07 8.11 -7.42
CA GLN A 68 -0.06 6.67 -7.73
C GLN A 68 -1.31 6.25 -8.53
N ALA A 69 -2.48 6.77 -8.18
CA ALA A 69 -3.72 6.48 -8.89
C ALA A 69 -3.66 6.97 -10.35
N GLU A 70 -3.15 8.19 -10.57
CA GLU A 70 -2.96 8.76 -11.90
C GLU A 70 -1.98 7.92 -12.75
N SER A 71 -0.84 7.52 -12.17
CA SER A 71 0.13 6.66 -12.84
C SER A 71 -0.45 5.27 -13.20
N SER A 72 -1.26 4.69 -12.33
CA SER A 72 -1.89 3.39 -12.55
C SER A 72 -2.91 3.45 -13.70
N HIS A 73 -3.74 4.50 -13.73
CA HIS A 73 -4.69 4.72 -14.82
C HIS A 73 -4.00 4.97 -16.17
N ALA A 74 -2.91 5.74 -16.18
CA ALA A 74 -2.13 5.98 -17.40
C ALA A 74 -1.54 4.67 -17.95
N THR A 75 -1.02 3.81 -17.06
CA THR A 75 -0.47 2.50 -17.44
C THR A 75 -1.54 1.58 -18.02
N LEU A 76 -2.72 1.50 -17.39
CA LEU A 76 -3.85 0.74 -17.92
C LEU A 76 -4.31 1.25 -19.29
N HIS A 77 -4.30 2.56 -19.50
CA HIS A 77 -4.65 3.14 -20.80
C HIS A 77 -3.67 2.74 -21.89
N VAL A 78 -2.36 2.74 -21.59
CA VAL A 78 -1.32 2.28 -22.54
C VAL A 78 -1.44 0.79 -22.81
N MET A 79 -1.65 -0.04 -21.77
CA MET A 79 -1.89 -1.48 -21.94
C MET A 79 -3.11 -1.75 -22.83
N LYS A 80 -4.19 -0.98 -22.63
CA LYS A 80 -5.40 -1.08 -23.47
C LYS A 80 -5.09 -0.79 -24.94
N LEU A 81 -4.35 0.29 -25.22
CA LEU A 81 -3.92 0.64 -26.58
C LEU A 81 -3.02 -0.42 -27.21
N ILE A 82 -2.11 -1.03 -26.44
CA ILE A 82 -1.23 -2.10 -26.93
C ILE A 82 -2.04 -3.36 -27.25
N ALA A 83 -2.95 -3.77 -26.36
CA ALA A 83 -3.81 -4.92 -26.56
C ALA A 83 -4.75 -4.76 -27.77
N GLU A 84 -5.30 -3.56 -27.98
CA GLU A 84 -6.10 -3.22 -29.17
C GLU A 84 -5.27 -3.32 -30.45
N LYS A 85 -4.00 -2.87 -30.42
CA LYS A 85 -3.06 -3.01 -31.55
C LYS A 85 -2.60 -4.44 -31.81
N GLN A 86 -2.60 -5.29 -30.79
CA GLN A 86 -2.28 -6.72 -30.91
C GLN A 86 -3.50 -7.58 -31.28
N GLY A 87 -4.67 -6.99 -31.50
CA GLY A 87 -5.88 -7.71 -31.90
C GLY A 87 -6.54 -8.50 -30.77
N VAL A 88 -6.22 -8.18 -29.51
CA VAL A 88 -6.87 -8.75 -28.34
C VAL A 88 -8.19 -8.02 -28.11
N ASP A 89 -9.31 -8.73 -28.27
CA ASP A 89 -10.65 -8.16 -28.07
C ASP A 89 -10.94 -7.94 -26.57
N LEU A 90 -10.64 -6.73 -26.13
CA LEU A 90 -10.86 -6.25 -24.76
C LEU A 90 -12.36 -6.09 -24.41
N SER A 91 -13.28 -6.26 -25.37
CA SER A 91 -14.73 -6.25 -25.10
C SER A 91 -15.17 -7.39 -24.18
N SER A 92 -14.35 -8.44 -24.03
CA SER A 92 -14.61 -9.59 -23.17
C SER A 92 -13.90 -9.52 -21.80
N MET A 93 -12.99 -8.56 -21.61
CA MET A 93 -12.31 -8.37 -20.34
C MET A 93 -13.28 -7.66 -19.39
N ALA A 94 -14.00 -8.49 -18.63
CA ALA A 94 -14.99 -8.07 -17.65
C ALA A 94 -14.53 -6.83 -16.89
N GLU A 95 -15.41 -5.84 -16.91
CA GLU A 95 -15.36 -4.61 -16.14
C GLU A 95 -14.79 -4.90 -14.75
N VAL A 96 -13.57 -4.41 -14.49
CA VAL A 96 -12.96 -4.54 -13.16
C VAL A 96 -13.94 -3.91 -12.18
N PRO A 97 -14.51 -4.67 -11.22
CA PRO A 97 -15.56 -4.16 -10.36
C PRO A 97 -15.00 -2.93 -9.63
N ALA A 98 -15.70 -1.81 -9.74
CA ALA A 98 -15.39 -0.63 -8.93
C ALA A 98 -15.32 -1.09 -7.46
N PRO A 99 -14.29 -0.68 -6.69
CA PRO A 99 -14.17 -1.08 -5.30
C PRO A 99 -15.44 -0.61 -4.59
N SER A 100 -16.24 -1.56 -4.10
CA SER A 100 -17.47 -1.24 -3.37
C SER A 100 -17.08 -0.50 -2.09
N GLU A 101 -17.85 0.53 -1.75
CA GLU A 101 -17.63 1.41 -0.58
C GLU A 101 -17.72 0.69 0.79
N GLY A 102 -17.77 -0.65 0.81
CA GLY A 102 -17.76 -1.49 2.02
C GLY A 102 -16.49 -2.33 2.21
N ALA A 103 -15.46 -2.18 1.36
CA ALA A 103 -14.21 -2.92 1.55
C ALA A 103 -13.45 -2.35 2.77
N THR A 104 -13.68 -2.95 3.93
CA THR A 104 -12.79 -2.81 5.08
C THR A 104 -11.40 -3.21 4.59
N LEU A 105 -10.50 -2.24 4.44
CA LEU A 105 -9.09 -2.49 4.16
C LEU A 105 -8.52 -3.26 5.34
N GLN A 106 -8.53 -4.59 5.27
CA GLN A 106 -7.67 -5.40 6.12
C GLN A 106 -6.24 -4.94 5.82
N PRO A 107 -5.42 -4.62 6.83
CA PRO A 107 -4.02 -4.27 6.59
C PRO A 107 -3.39 -5.44 5.84
N SER A 108 -3.09 -5.23 4.56
CA SER A 108 -2.38 -6.19 3.73
C SER A 108 -0.92 -6.20 4.19
N SER A 109 -0.66 -6.94 5.26
CA SER A 109 0.69 -7.40 5.61
C SER A 109 1.15 -8.58 4.75
N LYS A 110 0.49 -8.82 3.61
CA LYS A 110 0.89 -9.86 2.66
C LYS A 110 1.70 -9.24 1.54
N GLU A 111 3.00 -9.47 1.63
CA GLU A 111 3.88 -9.60 0.47
C GLU A 111 3.12 -10.25 -0.68
N ALA A 112 3.36 -9.75 -1.89
CA ALA A 112 2.78 -10.23 -3.13
C ALA A 112 2.65 -11.76 -3.10
N SER A 113 1.41 -12.24 -3.03
CA SER A 113 1.10 -13.66 -3.17
C SER A 113 1.40 -14.03 -4.61
N ILE A 114 2.66 -14.35 -4.87
CA ILE A 114 3.08 -15.08 -6.06
C ILE A 114 2.17 -16.29 -6.12
N VAL A 115 1.44 -16.41 -7.23
CA VAL A 115 0.57 -17.54 -7.55
C VAL A 115 1.46 -18.78 -7.54
N SER A 116 1.54 -19.42 -6.37
CA SER A 116 2.20 -20.69 -6.21
C SER A 116 1.23 -21.72 -6.74
N ASN A 117 1.56 -22.35 -7.86
CA ASN A 117 0.94 -23.61 -8.26
C ASN A 117 1.27 -24.64 -7.18
N VAL A 118 0.35 -24.84 -6.24
CA VAL A 118 0.42 -25.94 -5.27
C VAL A 118 -0.10 -27.16 -6.00
N VAL A 119 0.75 -28.15 -6.22
CA VAL A 119 0.39 -29.43 -6.82
C VAL A 119 0.36 -30.48 -5.72
N MET A 120 -0.79 -31.14 -5.56
CA MET A 120 -0.91 -32.30 -4.68
C MET A 120 -0.39 -33.52 -5.44
N ARG A 121 0.64 -34.18 -4.91
CA ARG A 121 1.19 -35.43 -5.47
C ARG A 121 0.37 -36.63 -4.96
N GLU A 122 0.36 -37.73 -5.70
CA GLU A 122 -0.44 -38.94 -5.39
C GLU A 122 -0.12 -39.56 -4.02
N ASP A 123 1.05 -39.26 -3.45
CA ASP A 123 1.50 -39.64 -2.12
C ASP A 123 0.92 -38.78 -0.98
N GLY A 124 0.09 -37.78 -1.31
CA GLY A 124 -0.50 -36.84 -0.35
C GLY A 124 0.40 -35.67 0.02
N ALA A 125 1.59 -35.55 -0.58
CA ALA A 125 2.49 -34.42 -0.36
C ALA A 125 2.03 -33.16 -1.12
N MET A 126 2.12 -32.01 -0.46
CA MET A 126 1.88 -30.70 -1.08
C MET A 126 3.19 -30.18 -1.66
N VAL A 127 3.32 -30.12 -2.98
CA VAL A 127 4.48 -29.57 -3.66
C VAL A 127 4.20 -28.13 -4.08
N ARG A 128 5.12 -27.22 -3.76
CA ARG A 128 5.08 -25.82 -4.17
C ARG A 128 6.39 -25.47 -4.86
N GLU A 129 6.32 -24.91 -6.05
CA GLU A 129 7.50 -24.36 -6.72
C GLU A 129 7.80 -22.93 -6.22
N TYR A 130 9.07 -22.65 -5.91
CA TYR A 130 9.55 -21.32 -5.55
C TYR A 130 10.92 -21.06 -6.16
N LYS A 131 11.03 -20.03 -7.01
CA LYS A 131 12.27 -19.67 -7.73
C LYS A 131 12.93 -20.85 -8.48
N GLY A 132 12.13 -21.75 -9.06
CA GLY A 132 12.62 -22.91 -9.80
C GLY A 132 13.01 -24.11 -8.93
N ARG A 133 12.71 -24.09 -7.62
CA ARG A 133 12.91 -25.22 -6.70
C ARG A 133 11.61 -25.74 -6.13
N GLU A 134 11.55 -27.05 -5.92
CA GLU A 134 10.43 -27.72 -5.28
C GLU A 134 10.52 -27.64 -3.76
N ILE A 135 9.49 -27.09 -3.14
CA ILE A 135 9.25 -27.17 -1.70
C ILE A 135 8.18 -28.24 -1.48
N VAL A 136 8.57 -29.38 -0.93
CA VAL A 136 7.66 -30.49 -0.63
C VAL A 136 7.25 -30.40 0.84
N LYS A 137 5.94 -30.34 1.09
CA LYS A 137 5.40 -30.39 2.46
C LYS A 137 4.86 -31.78 2.74
N ILE A 138 5.43 -32.41 3.76
CA ILE A 138 4.99 -33.69 4.32
C ILE A 138 4.59 -33.41 5.77
N ASP A 139 3.33 -33.69 6.11
CA ASP A 139 2.70 -33.33 7.39
C ASP A 139 2.83 -31.84 7.77
N LYS A 140 3.82 -31.52 8.61
CA LYS A 140 4.10 -30.18 9.15
C LYS A 140 5.52 -29.69 8.86
N ILE A 141 6.31 -30.46 8.10
CA ILE A 141 7.70 -30.13 7.76
C ILE A 141 7.78 -29.83 6.27
N TYR A 142 8.54 -28.79 5.94
CA TYR A 142 8.82 -28.38 4.57
C TYR A 142 10.22 -28.86 4.19
N TYR A 143 10.34 -29.51 3.05
CA TYR A 143 11.57 -30.05 2.51
C TYR A 143 11.93 -29.28 1.25
N VAL A 144 13.19 -28.86 1.15
CA VAL A 144 13.79 -28.35 -0.08
C VAL A 144 15.02 -29.20 -0.31
N ASP A 145 15.03 -29.97 -1.40
CA ASP A 145 16.02 -31.01 -1.66
C ASP A 145 16.14 -31.98 -0.46
N GLU A 146 17.24 -31.97 0.29
CA GLU A 146 17.46 -32.80 1.49
C GLU A 146 17.32 -32.02 2.82
N THR A 147 17.05 -30.71 2.75
CA THR A 147 17.04 -29.83 3.93
C THR A 147 15.63 -29.64 4.48
N GLN A 148 15.49 -29.76 5.80
CA GLN A 148 14.21 -29.67 6.50
C GLN A 148 14.00 -28.29 7.13
N PHE A 149 12.79 -27.76 6.97
CA PHE A 149 12.37 -26.47 7.50
C PHE A 149 11.06 -26.58 8.27
N SER A 150 11.01 -25.93 9.43
CA SER A 150 9.82 -25.91 10.29
C SER A 150 8.66 -25.08 9.71
N THR A 151 8.96 -24.17 8.77
CA THR A 151 7.97 -23.26 8.17
C THR A 151 8.32 -22.98 6.71
N LEU A 152 7.28 -22.68 5.91
CA LEU A 152 7.42 -22.32 4.50
C LEU A 152 8.28 -21.07 4.29
N GLY A 153 8.14 -20.06 5.16
CA GLY A 153 8.94 -18.84 5.07
C GLY A 153 10.44 -19.09 5.25
N LYS A 154 10.83 -20.04 6.12
CA LYS A 154 12.24 -20.43 6.28
C LYS A 154 12.78 -21.14 5.04
N ALA A 155 11.98 -22.04 4.45
CA ALA A 155 12.33 -22.71 3.21
C ALA A 155 12.52 -21.71 2.05
N GLN A 156 11.59 -20.76 1.88
CA GLN A 156 11.69 -19.71 0.87
C GLN A 156 12.88 -18.78 1.08
N ARG A 157 13.17 -18.44 2.35
CA ARG A 157 14.31 -17.62 2.71
C ARG A 157 15.63 -18.32 2.37
N ALA A 158 15.78 -19.60 2.70
CA ALA A 158 16.97 -20.37 2.38
C ALA A 158 17.22 -20.46 0.86
N ILE A 159 16.16 -20.65 0.05
CA ILE A 159 16.24 -20.58 -1.42
C ILE A 159 16.66 -19.17 -1.88
N SER A 160 16.15 -18.12 -1.23
CA SER A 160 16.47 -16.73 -1.60
C SER A 160 17.88 -16.29 -1.24
N GLU A 161 18.44 -16.85 -0.16
CA GLU A 161 19.80 -16.59 0.35
C GLU A 161 20.83 -17.53 -0.32
N GLY A 162 20.38 -18.52 -1.10
CA GLY A 162 21.24 -19.46 -1.83
C GLY A 162 21.85 -20.55 -0.94
N GLU A 163 21.27 -20.78 0.24
CA GLU A 163 21.70 -21.82 1.18
C GLU A 163 21.26 -23.22 0.77
N VAL A 164 20.16 -23.29 0.00
CA VAL A 164 19.68 -24.50 -0.68
C VAL A 164 19.59 -24.25 -2.16
#